data_AF-A0A1I5AQN3-F1
#
_entry.id   AF-A0A1I5AQN3-F1
#
_cell.length_a   1.000
_cell.length_b   1.000
_cell.length_c   1.000
_cell.angle_alpha   90.00
_cell.angle_beta   90.00
_cell.angle_gamma   90.00
#
_symmetry.space_group_name_H-M   'P 1'
#
loop_
_entity.id
_entity.type
_entity.pdbx_description
1 polymer ?
#
loop_
_entity_poly.entity_id
_entity_poly.type
_entity_poly.pdbx_seq_one_letter_code
_entity_poly.pdbx_strand_id
1 'polypeptide(L)'
;MNIPTTSNPVSLTVSIDRGAPVVKTCDLLVVACEPRNLIGTCDYTQAELDVFSQFKNYTFHTTLLKVKVPSTAPRYGIVLSPQEIENMAGHVSGYRNETAKQFSLETANGMTENLVTVYQLQGPETTPMTEQEFLDNLNATLPTLSWWPYPDYEIVTDTANLPVDLRTPYFDHFDNAGLRAGGPWSYLDLQGQNNTIYVHGSTCFESVLQCWQYGGMLIENQARLGWSLPDDKAASIIVLGAGPSGMMFAHRLKELGYSNVEILESTDRFGGKTHTVTYDTPSPNGDTTACELGTCYLSPAYDAMAKHFAACDFMQGNIREGMYLTPDHKDPKGETIRGMTTAGQFEGVPMTEPLIDYTDYTLLKGYYEANQPFAEPAKWLDGFDADELKIEMLLKIMEYDALLALYRGLTLPMPLTAPAELLQYDSFYDFLKQNDLLLLTGMLEYAYSVQGYGPLKQIPAYYGMIWISLPLTLGMIFSDKPAVTVLSKGWLDIWTQMAPTLNITLNAKVSAIDRVT
;
A
#
# COMPACT_ATOMS: atom_id res chain seq x y z
N MET A 1 13.48 -0.29 -39.63
CA MET A 1 12.53 -0.72 -40.66
C MET A 1 11.19 -0.13 -40.28
N ASN A 2 10.58 0.71 -41.12
CA ASN A 2 9.26 1.26 -40.87
C ASN A 2 8.22 0.15 -41.11
N ILE A 3 7.61 -0.34 -40.04
CA ILE A 3 6.44 -1.22 -40.09
C ILE A 3 5.21 -0.31 -40.29
N PRO A 4 4.28 -0.64 -41.20
CA PRO A 4 3.07 0.16 -41.39
C PRO A 4 2.17 0.09 -40.14
N THR A 5 1.92 1.23 -39.49
CA THR A 5 0.97 1.40 -38.40
C THR A 5 -0.44 1.55 -38.97
N THR A 6 -1.10 0.44 -39.30
CA THR A 6 -2.56 0.41 -39.43
C THR A 6 -3.08 -0.60 -38.43
N SER A 7 -2.93 -0.30 -37.14
CA SER A 7 -3.67 -1.01 -36.10
C SER A 7 -5.06 -0.39 -36.01
N ASN A 8 -6.11 -1.20 -36.04
CA ASN A 8 -7.48 -0.71 -35.86
C ASN A 8 -7.61 -0.02 -34.49
N PRO A 9 -8.34 1.10 -34.39
CA PRO A 9 -8.56 1.78 -33.11
C PRO A 9 -9.37 0.88 -32.17
N VAL A 10 -9.07 0.94 -30.89
CA VAL A 10 -9.83 0.24 -29.85
C VAL A 10 -11.20 0.91 -29.69
N SER A 11 -12.26 0.13 -29.65
CA SER A 11 -13.64 0.59 -29.46
C SER A 11 -14.13 0.24 -28.06
N LEU A 12 -14.79 1.18 -27.39
CA LEU A 12 -15.37 0.99 -26.06
C LEU A 12 -16.85 1.39 -26.08
N THR A 13 -17.72 0.51 -25.59
CA THR A 13 -19.13 0.83 -25.31
C THR A 13 -19.24 1.32 -23.87
N VAL A 14 -19.69 2.57 -23.68
CA VAL A 14 -19.66 3.27 -22.39
C VAL A 14 -21.02 3.89 -22.09
N SER A 15 -21.52 3.68 -20.87
CA SER A 15 -22.67 4.41 -20.31
C SER A 15 -22.20 5.37 -19.24
N ILE A 16 -22.50 6.66 -19.39
CA ILE A 16 -22.17 7.71 -18.42
C ILE A 16 -23.43 8.07 -17.63
N ASP A 17 -23.35 8.14 -16.30
CA ASP A 17 -24.48 8.48 -15.40
C ASP A 17 -25.73 7.61 -15.63
N ARG A 18 -25.54 6.33 -15.96
CA ARG A 18 -26.61 5.37 -16.34
C ARG A 18 -27.40 5.78 -17.60
N GLY A 19 -26.82 6.66 -18.42
CA GLY A 19 -27.36 7.04 -19.72
C GLY A 19 -27.24 5.94 -20.79
N ALA A 20 -27.77 6.24 -21.98
CA ALA A 20 -27.68 5.35 -23.13
C ALA A 20 -26.21 5.06 -23.48
N PRO A 21 -25.86 3.81 -23.82
CA PRO A 21 -24.49 3.48 -24.22
C PRO A 21 -24.06 4.26 -25.47
N VAL A 22 -22.84 4.78 -25.44
CA VAL A 22 -22.16 5.43 -26.56
C VAL A 22 -20.87 4.68 -26.89
N VAL A 23 -20.48 4.69 -28.16
CA VAL A 23 -19.20 4.12 -28.60
C VAL A 23 -18.14 5.21 -28.60
N LYS A 24 -17.06 4.98 -27.87
CA LYS A 24 -15.82 5.78 -27.91
C LYS A 24 -14.72 4.97 -28.61
N THR A 25 -13.78 5.65 -29.25
CA THR A 25 -12.62 5.01 -29.88
C THR A 25 -11.32 5.66 -29.44
N CYS A 26 -10.25 4.87 -29.36
CA CYS A 26 -8.92 5.34 -29.02
C CYS A 26 -7.82 4.61 -29.80
N ASP A 27 -6.70 5.29 -30.00
CA ASP A 27 -5.49 4.74 -30.61
C ASP A 27 -4.67 3.93 -29.60
N LEU A 28 -4.81 4.24 -28.31
CA LEU A 28 -4.20 3.50 -27.20
C LEU A 28 -5.18 3.39 -26.03
N LEU A 29 -5.38 2.17 -25.56
CA LEU A 29 -6.06 1.86 -24.31
C LEU A 29 -5.03 1.70 -23.18
N VAL A 30 -5.26 2.39 -22.06
CA VAL A 30 -4.47 2.23 -20.83
C VAL A 30 -5.36 1.62 -19.75
N VAL A 31 -5.11 0.37 -19.40
CA VAL A 31 -5.81 -0.32 -18.31
C VAL A 31 -5.11 0.01 -16.98
N ALA A 32 -5.70 0.92 -16.21
CA ALA A 32 -5.18 1.36 -14.91
C ALA A 32 -6.01 0.84 -13.72
N CYS A 33 -7.01 0.01 -13.99
CA CYS A 33 -7.81 -0.73 -13.02
C CYS A 33 -7.39 -2.20 -12.96
N GLU A 34 -7.90 -2.94 -11.98
CA GLU A 34 -7.65 -4.37 -11.86
C GLU A 34 -8.20 -5.12 -13.11
N PRO A 35 -7.33 -5.80 -13.88
CA PRO A 35 -7.69 -6.30 -15.21
C PRO A 35 -8.76 -7.39 -15.17
N ARG A 36 -8.87 -8.15 -14.07
CA ARG A 36 -9.89 -9.19 -13.89
C ARG A 36 -11.31 -8.64 -13.91
N ASN A 37 -11.51 -7.39 -13.51
CA ASN A 37 -12.82 -6.73 -13.53
C ASN A 37 -13.33 -6.45 -14.96
N LEU A 38 -12.47 -6.62 -15.96
CA LEU A 38 -12.83 -6.49 -17.37
C LEU A 38 -13.04 -7.85 -18.05
N ILE A 39 -12.93 -8.98 -17.36
CA ILE A 39 -13.21 -10.30 -17.94
C ILE A 39 -14.68 -10.35 -18.40
N GLY A 40 -14.90 -10.71 -19.67
CA GLY A 40 -16.22 -10.71 -20.30
C GLY A 40 -16.70 -9.33 -20.77
N THR A 41 -15.96 -8.25 -20.45
CA THR A 41 -16.15 -6.90 -21.01
C THR A 41 -15.12 -6.62 -22.09
N CYS A 42 -13.86 -6.98 -21.85
CA CYS A 42 -12.77 -6.87 -22.80
C CYS A 42 -12.57 -8.18 -23.56
N ASP A 43 -12.24 -8.08 -24.85
CA ASP A 43 -11.84 -9.20 -25.71
C ASP A 43 -10.42 -9.72 -25.38
N TYR A 44 -10.19 -10.08 -24.11
CA TYR A 44 -8.92 -10.64 -23.68
C TYR A 44 -8.55 -11.91 -24.46
N THR A 45 -7.31 -11.94 -24.93
CA THR A 45 -6.65 -13.12 -25.47
C THR A 45 -6.43 -14.16 -24.37
N GLN A 46 -6.20 -15.42 -24.76
CA GLN A 46 -5.91 -16.47 -23.79
C GLN A 46 -4.63 -16.18 -22.98
N ALA A 47 -3.60 -15.59 -23.60
CA ALA A 47 -2.36 -15.24 -22.90
C ALA A 47 -2.60 -14.19 -21.80
N GLU A 48 -3.44 -13.19 -22.05
CA GLU A 48 -3.84 -12.21 -21.04
C GLU A 48 -4.61 -12.88 -19.89
N LEU A 49 -5.59 -13.73 -20.21
CA LEU A 49 -6.38 -14.46 -19.21
C LEU A 49 -5.49 -15.39 -18.36
N ASP A 50 -4.53 -16.08 -18.98
CA ASP A 50 -3.59 -16.97 -18.29
C ASP A 50 -2.74 -16.20 -17.28
N VAL A 51 -2.30 -14.99 -17.61
CA VAL A 51 -1.56 -14.12 -16.67
C VAL A 51 -2.49 -13.63 -15.55
N PHE A 52 -3.66 -13.08 -15.88
CA PHE A 52 -4.54 -12.46 -14.87
C PHE A 52 -5.14 -13.49 -13.90
N SER A 53 -5.33 -14.74 -14.34
CA SER A 53 -5.86 -15.81 -13.50
C SER A 53 -4.92 -16.23 -12.36
N GLN A 54 -3.63 -15.88 -12.44
CA GLN A 54 -2.63 -16.21 -11.43
C GLN A 54 -2.67 -15.26 -10.22
N PHE A 55 -3.34 -14.11 -10.33
CA PHE A 55 -3.36 -13.14 -9.25
C PHE A 55 -4.05 -13.66 -7.99
N LYS A 56 -3.41 -13.42 -6.86
CA LYS A 56 -3.95 -13.54 -5.51
C LYS A 56 -4.06 -12.15 -4.91
N ASN A 57 -5.02 -11.97 -4.02
CA ASN A 57 -5.12 -10.77 -3.20
C ASN A 57 -5.70 -11.12 -1.84
N TYR A 58 -5.55 -10.17 -0.93
CA TYR A 58 -6.21 -10.17 0.36
C TYR A 58 -7.49 -9.32 0.28
N THR A 59 -8.27 -9.30 1.34
CA THR A 59 -9.31 -8.28 1.52
C THR A 59 -8.95 -7.43 2.72
N PHE A 60 -8.77 -6.14 2.49
CA PHE A 60 -8.50 -5.17 3.53
C PHE A 60 -9.78 -4.38 3.82
N HIS A 61 -10.07 -4.22 5.10
CA HIS A 61 -11.20 -3.42 5.56
C HIS A 61 -10.76 -2.46 6.65
N THR A 62 -11.17 -1.21 6.53
CA THR A 62 -10.96 -0.21 7.57
C THR A 62 -12.25 0.47 7.93
N THR A 63 -12.48 0.71 9.21
CA THR A 63 -13.68 1.40 9.71
C THR A 63 -13.27 2.61 10.54
N LEU A 64 -13.91 3.76 10.31
CA LEU A 64 -13.72 4.95 11.14
C LEU A 64 -14.62 4.90 12.37
N LEU A 65 -14.01 5.05 13.53
CA LEU A 65 -14.69 5.14 14.82
C LEU A 65 -14.50 6.53 15.42
N LYS A 66 -15.54 7.02 16.09
CA LYS A 66 -15.39 8.08 17.09
C LYS A 66 -15.31 7.42 18.45
N VAL A 67 -14.26 7.72 19.19
CA VAL A 67 -13.97 7.10 20.49
C VAL A 67 -13.97 8.14 21.58
N LYS A 68 -14.37 7.75 22.79
CA LYS A 68 -14.21 8.58 23.97
C LYS A 68 -12.81 8.37 24.57
N VAL A 69 -12.11 9.47 24.85
CA VAL A 69 -10.80 9.40 25.49
C VAL A 69 -10.96 8.84 26.91
N PRO A 70 -10.25 7.75 27.26
CA PRO A 70 -10.35 7.14 28.58
C PRO A 70 -9.71 8.02 29.66
N SER A 71 -10.08 7.78 30.93
CA SER A 71 -9.50 8.52 32.07
C SER A 71 -8.00 8.28 32.26
N THR A 72 -7.52 7.09 31.85
CA THR A 72 -6.09 6.78 31.78
C THR A 72 -5.64 6.97 30.35
N ALA A 73 -4.81 7.99 30.12
CA ALA A 73 -4.33 8.34 28.80
C ALA A 73 -3.66 7.13 28.10
N PRO A 74 -4.08 6.77 26.87
CA PRO A 74 -3.42 5.74 26.08
C PRO A 74 -1.94 6.08 25.86
N ARG A 75 -1.06 5.07 26.01
CA ARG A 75 0.39 5.20 25.76
C ARG A 75 0.73 5.30 24.27
N TYR A 76 -0.09 4.70 23.40
CA TYR A 76 0.16 4.64 21.96
C TYR A 76 -1.05 5.14 21.18
N GLY A 77 -0.78 5.94 20.15
CA GLY A 77 -1.78 6.38 19.18
C GLY A 77 -1.96 5.40 18.02
N ILE A 78 -1.03 4.45 17.85
CA ILE A 78 -1.08 3.41 16.82
C ILE A 78 -0.73 2.09 17.48
N VAL A 79 -1.57 1.08 17.31
CA VAL A 79 -1.29 -0.27 17.80
C VAL A 79 -1.53 -1.26 16.67
N LEU A 80 -0.59 -2.18 16.48
CA LEU A 80 -0.65 -3.20 15.44
C LEU A 80 -0.43 -4.58 16.07
N SER A 81 -1.15 -5.58 15.57
CA SER A 81 -1.08 -6.96 16.01
C SER A 81 -0.49 -7.85 14.92
N PRO A 82 0.80 -8.21 15.01
CA PRO A 82 1.44 -9.10 14.05
C PRO A 82 0.71 -10.46 13.96
N GLN A 83 0.23 -11.00 15.08
CA GLN A 83 -0.49 -12.27 15.10
C GLN A 83 -1.78 -12.24 14.28
N GLU A 84 -2.56 -11.16 14.36
CA GLU A 84 -3.80 -11.05 13.59
C GLU A 84 -3.51 -10.88 12.09
N ILE A 85 -2.39 -10.24 11.76
CA ILE A 85 -1.89 -10.17 10.38
C ILE A 85 -1.36 -11.52 9.89
N GLU A 86 -0.76 -12.34 10.75
CA GLU A 86 -0.38 -13.71 10.42
C GLU A 86 -1.60 -14.60 10.15
N ASN A 87 -2.64 -14.45 10.97
CA ASN A 87 -3.87 -15.21 10.87
C ASN A 87 -4.70 -14.81 9.63
N MET A 88 -4.73 -13.51 9.32
CA MET A 88 -5.58 -12.91 8.29
C MET A 88 -7.03 -13.42 8.33
N ALA A 89 -7.61 -13.48 9.54
CA ALA A 89 -8.94 -14.04 9.77
C ALA A 89 -10.08 -13.00 9.63
N GLY A 90 -9.78 -11.78 9.20
CA GLY A 90 -10.74 -10.68 9.17
C GLY A 90 -11.05 -10.08 10.55
N HIS A 91 -10.31 -10.46 11.59
CA HIS A 91 -10.37 -9.83 12.90
C HIS A 91 -9.63 -8.49 12.92
N VAL A 92 -9.87 -7.70 13.97
CA VAL A 92 -9.19 -6.43 14.17
C VAL A 92 -7.69 -6.65 14.37
N SER A 93 -6.89 -6.18 13.42
CA SER A 93 -5.44 -6.32 13.39
C SER A 93 -4.68 -5.08 13.89
N GLY A 94 -5.39 -3.99 14.16
CA GLY A 94 -4.81 -2.80 14.77
C GLY A 94 -5.70 -1.57 14.65
N TYR A 95 -5.19 -0.43 15.11
CA TYR A 95 -5.82 0.86 14.93
C TYR A 95 -4.79 1.99 14.79
N ARG A 96 -5.24 3.11 14.22
CA ARG A 96 -4.55 4.41 14.25
C ARG A 96 -5.51 5.49 14.71
N ASN A 97 -5.11 6.23 15.72
CA ASN A 97 -5.78 7.43 16.16
C ASN A 97 -5.44 8.58 15.21
N GLU A 98 -6.42 8.93 14.36
CA GLU A 98 -6.30 9.96 13.34
C GLU A 98 -6.18 11.35 13.97
N THR A 99 -6.83 11.58 15.12
CA THR A 99 -6.67 12.82 15.91
C THR A 99 -5.24 12.95 16.45
N ALA A 100 -4.67 11.87 16.99
CA ALA A 100 -3.28 11.86 17.47
C ALA A 100 -2.28 12.02 16.32
N LYS A 101 -2.55 11.39 15.17
CA LYS A 101 -1.78 11.57 13.93
C LYS A 101 -1.76 13.05 13.50
N GLN A 102 -2.89 13.75 13.62
CA GLN A 102 -3.03 15.14 13.20
C GLN A 102 -2.43 16.14 14.20
N PHE A 103 -2.58 15.91 15.51
CA PHE A 103 -2.33 16.93 16.53
C PHE A 103 -1.32 16.54 17.62
N SER A 104 -0.66 15.38 17.51
CA SER A 104 0.10 14.66 18.56
C SER A 104 -0.75 13.84 19.54
N LEU A 105 -0.13 12.81 20.11
CA LEU A 105 -0.77 11.94 21.10
C LEU A 105 -1.14 12.66 22.39
N GLU A 106 -0.26 13.53 22.91
CA GLU A 106 -0.54 14.33 24.12
C GLU A 106 -1.80 15.20 23.94
N THR A 107 -1.91 15.88 22.79
CA THR A 107 -3.10 16.70 22.50
C THR A 107 -4.34 15.83 22.42
N ALA A 108 -4.30 14.72 21.67
CA ALA A 108 -5.44 13.81 21.54
C ALA A 108 -5.88 13.22 22.89
N ASN A 109 -4.93 12.90 23.78
CA ASN A 109 -5.19 12.41 25.14
C ASN A 109 -5.78 13.48 26.07
N GLY A 110 -5.59 14.77 25.76
CA GLY A 110 -6.21 15.88 26.49
C GLY A 110 -7.64 16.22 26.02
N MET A 111 -8.11 15.61 24.93
CA MET A 111 -9.43 15.84 24.36
C MET A 111 -10.50 14.92 24.97
N THR A 112 -11.77 15.19 24.69
CA THR A 112 -12.90 14.33 25.14
C THR A 112 -13.13 13.15 24.20
N GLU A 113 -12.99 13.38 22.90
CA GLU A 113 -13.24 12.40 21.84
C GLU A 113 -12.11 12.45 20.81
N ASN A 114 -11.84 11.32 20.17
CA ASN A 114 -10.91 11.21 19.05
C ASN A 114 -11.57 10.46 17.88
N LEU A 115 -10.98 10.59 16.70
CA LEU A 115 -11.27 9.75 15.53
C LEU A 115 -10.19 8.68 15.40
N VAL A 116 -10.61 7.44 15.22
CA VAL A 116 -9.72 6.27 15.17
C VAL A 116 -10.11 5.38 13.99
N THR A 117 -9.16 5.10 13.11
CA THR A 117 -9.32 4.11 12.05
C THR A 117 -8.90 2.74 12.56
N VAL A 118 -9.75 1.74 12.42
CA VAL A 118 -9.50 0.35 12.80
C VAL A 118 -9.21 -0.50 11.56
N TYR A 119 -8.25 -1.42 11.65
CA TYR A 119 -7.81 -2.27 10.54
C TYR A 119 -8.28 -3.72 10.71
N GLN A 120 -8.72 -4.33 9.60
CA GLN A 120 -9.00 -5.75 9.49
C GLN A 120 -8.42 -6.26 8.16
N LEU A 121 -7.84 -7.46 8.19
CA LEU A 121 -7.27 -8.11 7.01
C LEU A 121 -7.74 -9.55 6.93
N GLN A 122 -8.26 -9.94 5.78
CA GLN A 122 -8.61 -11.30 5.45
C GLN A 122 -7.66 -11.84 4.38
N GLY A 123 -7.20 -13.08 4.56
CA GLY A 123 -6.32 -13.75 3.62
C GLY A 123 -6.99 -13.98 2.26
N PRO A 124 -6.27 -14.59 1.30
CA PRO A 124 -6.85 -14.87 -0.01
C PRO A 124 -7.98 -15.89 0.13
N GLU A 125 -9.19 -15.47 -0.20
CA GLU A 125 -10.39 -16.30 -0.11
C GLU A 125 -11.13 -16.29 -1.45
N THR A 126 -11.78 -17.41 -1.80
CA THR A 126 -12.59 -17.46 -3.02
C THR A 126 -13.81 -16.55 -2.93
N THR A 127 -14.32 -16.36 -1.71
CA THR A 127 -15.45 -15.48 -1.40
C THR A 127 -15.06 -14.58 -0.23
N PRO A 128 -14.62 -13.34 -0.49
CA PRO A 128 -14.29 -12.39 0.57
C PRO A 128 -15.46 -12.06 1.49
N MET A 129 -15.19 -11.87 2.77
CA MET A 129 -16.16 -11.37 3.77
C MET A 129 -16.79 -10.07 3.29
N THR A 130 -18.11 -9.96 3.40
CA THR A 130 -18.91 -8.76 3.17
C THR A 130 -18.57 -7.66 4.17
N GLU A 131 -18.94 -6.41 3.86
CA GLU A 131 -18.81 -5.27 4.78
C GLU A 131 -19.50 -5.57 6.12
N GLN A 132 -20.72 -6.13 6.07
CA GLN A 132 -21.45 -6.50 7.28
C GLN A 132 -20.72 -7.56 8.11
N GLU A 133 -20.13 -8.59 7.48
CA GLU A 133 -19.35 -9.60 8.20
C GLU A 133 -18.09 -9.02 8.86
N PHE A 134 -17.42 -8.07 8.21
CA PHE A 134 -16.31 -7.34 8.84
C PHE A 134 -16.78 -6.50 10.03
N LEU A 135 -17.90 -5.79 9.92
CA LEU A 135 -18.48 -5.00 11.01
C LEU A 135 -18.94 -5.88 12.18
N ASP A 136 -19.49 -7.05 11.90
CA ASP A 136 -19.86 -8.03 12.92
C ASP A 136 -18.61 -8.54 13.65
N ASN A 137 -17.53 -8.84 12.91
CA ASN A 137 -16.23 -9.21 13.49
C ASN A 137 -15.63 -8.06 14.32
N LEU A 138 -15.72 -6.81 13.86
CA LEU A 138 -15.25 -5.65 14.61
C LEU A 138 -15.96 -5.57 15.96
N ASN A 139 -17.30 -5.61 15.95
CA ASN A 139 -18.10 -5.53 17.17
C ASN A 139 -17.87 -6.72 18.12
N ALA A 140 -17.61 -7.91 17.58
CA ALA A 140 -17.32 -9.10 18.37
C ALA A 140 -15.92 -9.08 18.99
N THR A 141 -14.91 -8.59 18.25
CA THR A 141 -13.50 -8.70 18.65
C THR A 141 -13.03 -7.48 19.42
N LEU A 142 -13.31 -6.26 18.96
CA LEU A 142 -12.74 -5.02 19.50
C LEU A 142 -12.88 -4.89 21.04
N PRO A 143 -14.04 -5.17 21.67
CA PRO A 143 -14.19 -5.07 23.12
C PRO A 143 -13.40 -6.13 23.93
N THR A 144 -12.91 -7.18 23.27
CA THR A 144 -12.18 -8.28 23.91
C THR A 144 -10.66 -8.06 23.89
N LEU A 145 -10.18 -7.10 23.11
CA LEU A 145 -8.76 -6.86 22.89
C LEU A 145 -8.18 -6.10 24.08
N SER A 146 -7.24 -6.74 24.80
CA SER A 146 -6.60 -6.15 25.99
C SER A 146 -5.79 -4.89 25.70
N TRP A 147 -5.42 -4.68 24.44
CA TRP A 147 -4.66 -3.53 23.94
C TRP A 147 -5.55 -2.43 23.33
N TRP A 148 -6.87 -2.63 23.27
CA TRP A 148 -7.82 -1.59 22.86
C TRP A 148 -8.14 -0.68 24.05
N PRO A 149 -7.75 0.61 24.04
CA PRO A 149 -7.82 1.43 25.25
C PRO A 149 -9.15 2.18 25.40
N TYR A 150 -10.03 2.14 24.40
CA TYR A 150 -11.23 2.98 24.36
C TYR A 150 -12.49 2.21 24.82
N PRO A 151 -13.04 2.49 26.00
CA PRO A 151 -14.17 1.72 26.53
C PRO A 151 -15.48 2.00 25.76
N ASP A 152 -15.64 3.23 25.26
CA ASP A 152 -16.81 3.69 24.54
C ASP A 152 -16.40 4.13 23.12
N TYR A 153 -17.09 3.61 22.11
CA TYR A 153 -16.90 4.00 20.71
C TYR A 153 -18.21 3.93 19.94
N GLU A 154 -18.29 4.68 18.84
CA GLU A 154 -19.33 4.55 17.83
C GLU A 154 -18.71 4.48 16.44
N ILE A 155 -19.34 3.72 15.55
CA ILE A 155 -18.99 3.72 14.13
C ILE A 155 -19.47 5.05 13.54
N VAL A 156 -18.56 5.78 12.90
CA VAL A 156 -18.90 7.03 12.23
C VAL A 156 -19.75 6.70 11.01
N THR A 157 -20.82 7.46 10.79
CA THR A 157 -21.69 7.30 9.62
C THR A 157 -21.67 8.53 8.72
N ASP A 158 -21.92 8.32 7.43
CA ASP A 158 -22.09 9.37 6.44
C ASP A 158 -23.50 10.00 6.49
N THR A 159 -23.79 10.90 5.56
CA THR A 159 -25.09 11.58 5.49
C THR A 159 -26.26 10.67 5.08
N ALA A 160 -25.97 9.48 4.54
CA ALA A 160 -26.93 8.43 4.26
C ALA A 160 -27.08 7.43 5.42
N ASN A 161 -26.42 7.70 6.56
CA ASN A 161 -26.37 6.83 7.73
C ASN A 161 -25.74 5.45 7.45
N LEU A 162 -24.82 5.40 6.49
CA LEU A 162 -23.97 4.24 6.21
C LEU A 162 -22.63 4.39 6.96
N PRO A 163 -22.01 3.28 7.40
CA PRO A 163 -20.67 3.31 7.99
C PRO A 163 -19.66 4.03 7.09
N VAL A 164 -18.77 4.81 7.70
CA VAL A 164 -17.60 5.39 7.02
C VAL A 164 -16.48 4.37 7.09
N ASP A 165 -16.38 3.56 6.05
CA ASP A 165 -15.44 2.46 5.94
C ASP A 165 -14.85 2.34 4.52
N LEU A 166 -13.85 1.48 4.37
CA LEU A 166 -13.30 1.11 3.07
C LEU A 166 -13.04 -0.38 3.06
N ARG A 167 -13.81 -1.11 2.25
CA ARG A 167 -13.51 -2.50 1.87
C ARG A 167 -12.86 -2.53 0.49
N THR A 168 -11.71 -3.17 0.35
CA THR A 168 -11.06 -3.27 -0.95
C THR A 168 -10.27 -4.58 -1.10
N PRO A 169 -10.27 -5.20 -2.30
CA PRO A 169 -9.25 -6.19 -2.64
C PRO A 169 -7.89 -5.53 -2.48
N TYR A 170 -6.96 -6.15 -1.79
CA TYR A 170 -5.70 -5.52 -1.39
C TYR A 170 -4.52 -6.36 -1.83
N PHE A 171 -3.54 -5.68 -2.41
CA PHE A 171 -2.26 -6.25 -2.80
C PHE A 171 -2.40 -7.42 -3.79
N ASP A 172 -2.80 -7.10 -5.02
CA ASP A 172 -2.77 -8.07 -6.12
C ASP A 172 -1.32 -8.51 -6.43
N HIS A 173 -1.05 -9.81 -6.34
CA HIS A 173 0.29 -10.37 -6.50
C HIS A 173 0.27 -11.79 -7.07
N PHE A 174 1.43 -12.27 -7.51
CA PHE A 174 1.68 -13.66 -7.88
C PHE A 174 2.22 -14.41 -6.65
N ASP A 175 1.75 -15.63 -6.42
CA ASP A 175 2.41 -16.51 -5.45
C ASP A 175 3.76 -17.03 -5.98
N ASN A 176 4.48 -17.82 -5.19
CA ASN A 176 5.77 -18.38 -5.61
C ASN A 176 5.68 -19.21 -6.91
N ALA A 177 4.57 -19.93 -7.13
CA ALA A 177 4.41 -20.73 -8.34
C ALA A 177 4.25 -19.81 -9.56
N GLY A 178 3.41 -18.78 -9.46
CA GLY A 178 3.25 -17.77 -10.50
C GLY A 178 4.54 -17.00 -10.80
N LEU A 179 5.30 -16.62 -9.76
CA LEU A 179 6.60 -15.97 -9.92
C LEU A 179 7.60 -16.87 -10.64
N ARG A 180 7.74 -18.14 -10.24
CA ARG A 180 8.64 -19.12 -10.88
C ARG A 180 8.22 -19.44 -12.31
N ALA A 181 6.93 -19.34 -12.62
CA ALA A 181 6.39 -19.44 -13.98
C ALA A 181 6.61 -18.18 -14.84
N GLY A 182 7.17 -17.12 -14.26
CA GLY A 182 7.51 -15.89 -14.97
C GLY A 182 6.39 -14.83 -14.98
N GLY A 183 5.36 -14.96 -14.13
CA GLY A 183 4.14 -14.14 -14.13
C GLY A 183 4.34 -12.64 -14.39
N PRO A 184 5.11 -11.91 -13.57
CA PRO A 184 5.35 -10.47 -13.77
C PRO A 184 6.01 -10.12 -15.13
N TRP A 185 6.87 -10.99 -15.66
CA TRP A 185 7.55 -10.75 -16.94
C TRP A 185 6.66 -11.12 -18.13
N SER A 186 5.88 -12.19 -18.01
CA SER A 186 4.80 -12.47 -18.97
C SER A 186 3.80 -11.30 -19.03
N TYR A 187 3.56 -10.63 -17.89
CA TYR A 187 2.75 -9.41 -17.84
C TYR A 187 3.42 -8.23 -18.58
N LEU A 188 4.75 -8.07 -18.45
CA LEU A 188 5.50 -7.09 -19.23
C LEU A 188 5.46 -7.37 -20.74
N ASP A 189 5.44 -8.64 -21.13
CA ASP A 189 5.33 -9.02 -22.55
C ASP A 189 3.98 -8.60 -23.17
N LEU A 190 2.93 -8.39 -22.37
CA LEU A 190 1.63 -7.92 -22.83
C LEU A 190 1.63 -6.44 -23.25
N GLN A 191 2.62 -5.65 -22.85
CA GLN A 191 2.61 -4.19 -23.08
C GLN A 191 2.62 -3.86 -24.57
N GLY A 192 1.68 -3.04 -25.01
CA GLY A 192 1.54 -2.57 -26.39
C GLY A 192 0.83 -3.55 -27.32
N GLN A 193 0.53 -4.77 -26.87
CA GLN A 193 -0.27 -5.70 -27.66
C GLN A 193 -1.71 -5.19 -27.75
N ASN A 194 -2.34 -5.37 -28.92
CA ASN A 194 -3.73 -4.97 -29.17
C ASN A 194 -4.00 -3.50 -28.78
N ASN A 195 -3.04 -2.61 -29.04
CA ASN A 195 -3.11 -1.19 -28.69
C ASN A 195 -3.45 -0.97 -27.21
N THR A 196 -2.94 -1.82 -26.33
CA THR A 196 -3.24 -1.79 -24.90
C THR A 196 -1.97 -1.84 -24.08
N ILE A 197 -1.90 -0.99 -23.04
CA ILE A 197 -0.90 -1.09 -21.98
C ILE A 197 -1.61 -1.19 -20.63
N TYR A 198 -0.91 -1.73 -19.64
CA TYR A 198 -1.46 -2.04 -18.33
C TYR A 198 -0.59 -1.42 -17.25
N VAL A 199 -1.17 -0.56 -16.42
CA VAL A 199 -0.45 0.27 -15.45
C VAL A 199 -1.00 0.18 -14.03
N HIS A 200 -1.90 -0.77 -13.79
CA HIS A 200 -2.48 -1.04 -12.47
C HIS A 200 -1.41 -1.49 -11.46
N GLY A 201 -1.66 -1.29 -10.15
CA GLY A 201 -0.74 -1.69 -9.07
C GLY A 201 -0.37 -3.17 -9.06
N SER A 202 -1.24 -4.04 -9.59
CA SER A 202 -1.00 -5.49 -9.73
C SER A 202 0.18 -5.85 -10.65
N THR A 203 0.67 -4.90 -11.44
CA THR A 203 1.80 -5.10 -12.37
C THR A 203 3.14 -5.29 -11.66
N CYS A 204 3.29 -4.75 -10.46
CA CYS A 204 4.55 -4.84 -9.72
C CYS A 204 4.33 -4.87 -8.20
N PHE A 205 3.67 -3.85 -7.66
CA PHE A 205 3.38 -3.69 -6.24
C PHE A 205 2.32 -2.59 -6.05
N GLU A 206 1.41 -2.80 -5.11
CA GLU A 206 0.23 -1.97 -4.94
C GLU A 206 0.42 -0.82 -3.94
N SER A 207 1.41 0.04 -4.18
CA SER A 207 1.55 1.32 -3.48
C SER A 207 1.60 2.49 -4.45
N VAL A 208 1.32 3.71 -3.97
CA VAL A 208 1.38 4.92 -4.80
C VAL A 208 2.77 5.11 -5.41
N LEU A 209 3.85 4.88 -4.65
CA LEU A 209 5.21 5.00 -5.18
C LEU A 209 5.46 4.00 -6.30
N GLN A 210 5.10 2.73 -6.13
CA GLN A 210 5.35 1.73 -7.17
C GLN A 210 4.46 1.92 -8.39
N CYS A 211 3.23 2.43 -8.24
CA CYS A 211 2.41 2.86 -9.38
C CYS A 211 3.09 3.98 -10.18
N TRP A 212 3.66 4.99 -9.49
CA TRP A 212 4.41 6.07 -10.13
C TRP A 212 5.66 5.57 -10.84
N GLN A 213 6.47 4.74 -10.16
CA GLN A 213 7.71 4.17 -10.69
C GLN A 213 7.44 3.26 -11.88
N TYR A 214 6.44 2.38 -11.81
CA TYR A 214 6.13 1.43 -12.88
C TYR A 214 5.74 2.12 -14.17
N GLY A 215 4.87 3.13 -14.10
CA GLY A 215 4.53 3.90 -15.29
C GLY A 215 5.74 4.60 -15.92
N GLY A 216 6.73 4.99 -15.11
CA GLY A 216 7.95 5.64 -15.57
C GLY A 216 8.85 4.63 -16.26
N MET A 217 9.08 3.50 -15.59
CA MET A 217 9.81 2.35 -16.12
C MET A 217 9.28 1.91 -17.49
N LEU A 218 7.96 1.79 -17.65
CA LEU A 218 7.33 1.42 -18.91
C LEU A 218 7.70 2.39 -20.03
N ILE A 219 7.52 3.70 -19.81
CA ILE A 219 7.79 4.74 -20.81
C ILE A 219 9.29 4.81 -21.13
N GLU A 220 10.16 4.74 -20.12
CA GLU A 220 11.61 4.84 -20.29
C GLU A 220 12.20 3.62 -21.01
N ASN A 221 11.53 2.47 -20.97
CA ASN A 221 12.03 1.19 -21.52
C ASN A 221 11.19 0.64 -22.68
N GLN A 222 10.33 1.46 -23.31
CA GLN A 222 9.52 1.13 -24.49
C GLN A 222 10.25 0.23 -25.52
N ALA A 223 11.42 0.65 -25.99
CA ALA A 223 12.19 -0.10 -26.98
C ALA A 223 12.66 -1.48 -26.49
N ARG A 224 13.00 -1.61 -25.21
CA ARG A 224 13.40 -2.90 -24.60
C ARG A 224 12.21 -3.82 -24.38
N LEU A 225 11.04 -3.23 -24.12
CA LEU A 225 9.78 -3.92 -23.91
C LEU A 225 9.01 -4.17 -25.22
N GLY A 226 9.55 -3.76 -26.37
CA GLY A 226 8.97 -4.07 -27.67
C GLY A 226 7.69 -3.31 -28.03
N TRP A 227 7.43 -2.17 -27.39
CA TRP A 227 6.25 -1.34 -27.66
C TRP A 227 6.62 0.15 -27.77
N SER A 228 5.70 0.97 -28.26
CA SER A 228 5.84 2.43 -28.27
C SER A 228 4.50 3.12 -28.07
N LEU A 229 4.54 4.29 -27.45
CA LEU A 229 3.43 5.25 -27.46
C LEU A 229 3.13 5.71 -28.90
N PRO A 230 1.91 6.20 -29.18
CA PRO A 230 1.58 6.75 -30.49
C PRO A 230 2.50 7.91 -30.87
N ASP A 231 2.99 7.93 -32.11
CA ASP A 231 3.86 9.01 -32.61
C ASP A 231 3.12 10.37 -32.64
N ASP A 232 1.82 10.35 -32.95
CA ASP A 232 0.97 11.54 -32.97
C ASP A 232 0.56 11.94 -31.54
N LYS A 233 0.90 13.17 -31.15
CA LYS A 233 0.54 13.76 -29.85
C LYS A 233 -0.94 14.15 -29.74
N ALA A 234 -1.68 14.13 -30.84
CA ALA A 234 -3.14 14.26 -30.86
C ALA A 234 -3.88 12.91 -30.82
N ALA A 235 -3.14 11.78 -30.82
CA ALA A 235 -3.73 10.45 -30.70
C ALA A 235 -4.67 10.36 -29.49
N SER A 236 -5.82 9.72 -29.70
CA SER A 236 -6.83 9.49 -28.67
C SER A 236 -6.35 8.41 -27.73
N ILE A 237 -6.21 8.73 -26.44
CA ILE A 237 -5.81 7.79 -25.40
C ILE A 237 -6.91 7.72 -24.36
N ILE A 238 -7.43 6.51 -24.11
CA ILE A 238 -8.41 6.27 -23.04
C ILE A 238 -7.74 5.50 -21.91
N VAL A 239 -7.84 6.03 -20.69
CA VAL A 239 -7.37 5.42 -19.46
C VAL A 239 -8.57 4.88 -18.67
N LEU A 240 -8.55 3.61 -18.29
CA LEU A 240 -9.59 2.99 -17.47
C LEU A 240 -9.21 3.00 -16.00
N GLY A 241 -9.94 3.76 -15.19
CA GLY A 241 -9.77 3.90 -13.74
C GLY A 241 -9.06 5.19 -13.34
N ALA A 242 -9.69 5.97 -12.47
CA ALA A 242 -9.15 7.20 -11.89
C ALA A 242 -8.56 6.96 -10.49
N GLY A 243 -7.92 5.80 -10.27
CA GLY A 243 -7.05 5.56 -9.12
C GLY A 243 -5.66 6.19 -9.31
N PRO A 244 -4.75 6.05 -8.31
CA PRO A 244 -3.42 6.65 -8.37
C PRO A 244 -2.66 6.30 -9.65
N SER A 245 -2.65 5.01 -10.06
CA SER A 245 -2.06 4.57 -11.32
C SER A 245 -2.55 5.35 -12.53
N GLY A 246 -3.87 5.45 -12.72
CA GLY A 246 -4.46 6.06 -13.91
C GLY A 246 -4.25 7.57 -13.94
N MET A 247 -4.45 8.26 -12.82
CA MET A 247 -4.25 9.71 -12.72
C MET A 247 -2.79 10.09 -12.96
N MET A 248 -1.84 9.40 -12.31
CA MET A 248 -0.41 9.68 -12.49
C MET A 248 0.07 9.33 -13.91
N PHE A 249 -0.42 8.24 -14.50
CA PHE A 249 -0.03 7.88 -15.87
C PHE A 249 -0.60 8.85 -16.89
N ALA A 250 -1.86 9.27 -16.74
CA ALA A 250 -2.46 10.31 -17.58
C ALA A 250 -1.73 11.65 -17.46
N HIS A 251 -1.34 12.05 -16.24
CA HIS A 251 -0.52 13.24 -16.02
C HIS A 251 0.81 13.15 -16.79
N ARG A 252 1.52 12.02 -16.68
CA ARG A 252 2.77 11.79 -17.40
C ARG A 252 2.60 11.83 -18.92
N LEU A 253 1.51 11.31 -19.47
CA LEU A 253 1.20 11.45 -20.90
C LEU A 253 1.03 12.92 -21.29
N LYS A 254 0.36 13.74 -20.46
CA LYS A 254 0.26 15.18 -20.71
C LYS A 254 1.61 15.89 -20.68
N GLU A 255 2.49 15.53 -19.74
CA GLU A 255 3.86 16.05 -19.69
C GLU A 255 4.66 15.70 -20.95
N LEU A 256 4.39 14.54 -21.56
CA LEU A 256 4.95 14.11 -22.85
C LEU A 256 4.28 14.76 -24.07
N GLY A 257 3.35 15.70 -23.86
CA GLY A 257 2.68 16.49 -24.88
C GLY A 257 1.42 15.88 -25.47
N TYR A 258 0.93 14.73 -24.98
CA TYR A 258 -0.34 14.19 -25.46
C TYR A 258 -1.50 15.09 -25.03
N SER A 259 -2.30 15.51 -26.02
CA SER A 259 -3.37 16.49 -25.81
C SER A 259 -4.76 15.87 -25.69
N ASN A 260 -4.93 14.62 -26.12
CA ASN A 260 -6.21 13.92 -26.13
C ASN A 260 -6.17 12.66 -25.23
N VAL A 261 -6.12 12.89 -23.92
CA VAL A 261 -6.14 11.84 -22.90
C VAL A 261 -7.42 11.95 -22.08
N GLU A 262 -8.26 10.93 -22.08
CA GLU A 262 -9.49 10.84 -21.28
C GLU A 262 -9.37 9.70 -20.26
N ILE A 263 -9.77 9.95 -19.02
CA ILE A 263 -9.90 8.92 -17.98
C ILE A 263 -11.38 8.58 -17.81
N LEU A 264 -11.72 7.30 -17.90
CA LEU A 264 -13.06 6.78 -17.59
C LEU A 264 -13.03 6.08 -16.23
N GLU A 265 -13.79 6.59 -15.29
CA GLU A 265 -13.95 6.04 -13.94
C GLU A 265 -15.36 5.51 -13.76
N SER A 266 -15.47 4.25 -13.36
CA SER A 266 -16.75 3.54 -13.23
C SER A 266 -17.61 4.04 -12.07
N THR A 267 -16.99 4.59 -11.03
CA THR A 267 -17.63 5.09 -9.82
C THR A 267 -17.85 6.60 -9.88
N ASP A 268 -18.52 7.14 -8.87
CA ASP A 268 -18.77 8.57 -8.70
C ASP A 268 -17.59 9.33 -8.06
N ARG A 269 -16.44 8.65 -7.85
CA ARG A 269 -15.26 9.24 -7.22
C ARG A 269 -13.95 8.78 -7.88
N PHE A 270 -12.95 9.64 -7.82
CA PHE A 270 -11.56 9.26 -8.13
C PHE A 270 -10.80 8.85 -6.86
N GLY A 271 -9.51 8.54 -7.00
CA GLY A 271 -8.60 8.17 -5.91
C GLY A 271 -8.50 6.68 -5.66
N GLY A 272 -9.41 5.86 -6.20
CA GLY A 272 -9.37 4.40 -6.09
C GLY A 272 -9.30 3.92 -4.64
N LYS A 273 -8.21 3.20 -4.31
CA LYS A 273 -7.90 2.71 -2.94
C LYS A 273 -7.43 3.81 -1.99
N THR A 274 -7.04 4.99 -2.49
CA THR A 274 -6.85 6.16 -1.63
C THR A 274 -8.21 6.69 -1.22
N HIS A 275 -8.48 6.70 0.08
CA HIS A 275 -9.71 7.21 0.65
C HIS A 275 -9.40 7.96 1.94
N THR A 276 -9.56 9.28 1.88
CA THR A 276 -9.38 10.20 3.00
C THR A 276 -10.72 10.89 3.24
N VAL A 277 -11.19 10.89 4.49
CA VAL A 277 -12.35 11.68 4.93
C VAL A 277 -11.90 12.71 5.95
N THR A 278 -12.54 13.88 5.96
CA THR A 278 -12.11 15.01 6.80
C THR A 278 -13.21 15.44 7.74
N TYR A 279 -12.86 15.74 8.99
CA TYR A 279 -13.80 16.20 10.01
C TYR A 279 -13.26 17.41 10.77
N ASP A 280 -14.12 18.41 11.00
CA ASP A 280 -13.78 19.59 11.81
C ASP A 280 -13.89 19.32 13.31
N THR A 281 -14.59 18.24 13.70
CA THR A 281 -14.72 17.80 15.10
C THR A 281 -14.64 16.28 15.20
N PRO A 282 -14.05 15.73 16.28
CA PRO A 282 -13.39 16.42 17.38
C PRO A 282 -12.08 17.10 16.97
N SER A 283 -11.83 18.30 17.51
CA SER A 283 -10.65 19.11 17.20
C SER A 283 -10.24 19.94 18.42
N PRO A 284 -8.93 20.10 18.71
CA PRO A 284 -8.46 20.89 19.84
C PRO A 284 -8.66 22.40 19.65
N ASN A 285 -8.69 22.87 18.40
CA ASN A 285 -8.65 24.29 18.04
C ASN A 285 -9.54 24.64 16.82
N GLY A 286 -10.36 23.70 16.34
CA GLY A 286 -11.21 23.86 15.16
C GLY A 286 -10.50 23.52 13.84
N ASP A 287 -9.24 23.08 13.88
CA ASP A 287 -8.55 22.55 12.71
C ASP A 287 -9.13 21.19 12.30
N THR A 288 -9.11 20.92 11.00
CA THR A 288 -9.64 19.68 10.41
C THR A 288 -8.72 18.49 10.69
N THR A 289 -9.31 17.34 11.01
CA THR A 289 -8.62 16.04 11.06
C THR A 289 -8.80 15.32 9.73
N ALA A 290 -7.70 14.97 9.06
CA ALA A 290 -7.73 14.07 7.91
C ALA A 290 -7.65 12.61 8.39
N CYS A 291 -8.68 11.81 8.13
CA CYS A 291 -8.75 10.40 8.50
C CYS A 291 -8.50 9.52 7.27
N GLU A 292 -7.49 8.66 7.32
CA GLU A 292 -7.09 7.80 6.20
C GLU A 292 -7.71 6.41 6.34
N LEU A 293 -8.59 6.02 5.43
CA LEU A 293 -9.15 4.66 5.33
C LEU A 293 -8.35 3.79 4.36
N GLY A 294 -7.59 4.40 3.45
CA GLY A 294 -6.75 3.70 2.48
C GLY A 294 -5.27 3.97 2.67
N THR A 295 -4.64 4.51 1.62
CA THR A 295 -3.24 4.95 1.62
C THR A 295 -2.97 5.93 2.78
N CYS A 296 -1.87 5.75 3.53
CA CYS A 296 -1.53 6.65 4.63
C CYS A 296 -0.06 7.07 4.66
N TYR A 297 0.87 6.12 4.62
CA TYR A 297 2.27 6.42 4.91
C TYR A 297 3.12 6.73 3.67
N LEU A 298 4.13 7.57 3.87
CA LEU A 298 5.24 7.83 2.97
C LEU A 298 6.56 7.49 3.67
N SER A 299 7.55 7.08 2.89
CA SER A 299 8.92 6.85 3.36
C SER A 299 9.93 7.67 2.56
N PRO A 300 11.22 7.73 2.93
CA PRO A 300 12.24 8.43 2.15
C PRO A 300 12.32 8.00 0.67
N ALA A 301 11.87 6.79 0.34
CA ALA A 301 11.76 6.34 -1.06
C ALA A 301 10.78 7.18 -1.91
N TYR A 302 9.88 7.93 -1.28
CA TYR A 302 8.91 8.82 -1.92
C TYR A 302 9.48 10.20 -2.25
N ASP A 303 10.69 10.55 -1.81
CA ASP A 303 11.21 11.92 -1.87
C ASP A 303 11.27 12.50 -3.30
N ALA A 304 11.69 11.69 -4.27
CA ALA A 304 11.71 12.12 -5.67
C ALA A 304 10.30 12.37 -6.23
N MET A 305 9.35 11.49 -5.91
CA MET A 305 7.95 11.62 -6.31
C MET A 305 7.31 12.85 -5.66
N ALA A 306 7.49 13.02 -4.35
CA ALA A 306 6.96 14.15 -3.60
C ALA A 306 7.53 15.48 -4.11
N LYS A 307 8.83 15.55 -4.42
CA LYS A 307 9.44 16.73 -5.03
C LYS A 307 8.83 17.05 -6.39
N HIS A 308 8.58 16.03 -7.21
CA HIS A 308 7.94 16.19 -8.50
C HIS A 308 6.49 16.69 -8.35
N PHE A 309 5.68 16.09 -7.46
CA PHE A 309 4.31 16.53 -7.20
C PHE A 309 4.24 17.96 -6.64
N ALA A 310 5.17 18.34 -5.75
CA ALA A 310 5.28 19.71 -5.29
C ALA A 310 5.60 20.69 -6.43
N ALA A 311 6.47 20.30 -7.37
CA ALA A 311 6.79 21.13 -8.55
C ALA A 311 5.61 21.24 -9.54
N CYS A 312 4.69 20.28 -9.53
CA CYS A 312 3.45 20.29 -10.29
C CYS A 312 2.27 20.93 -9.53
N ASP A 313 2.51 21.55 -8.37
CA ASP A 313 1.48 22.18 -7.55
C ASP A 313 0.40 21.21 -7.00
N PHE A 314 0.75 19.92 -6.81
CA PHE A 314 -0.18 18.91 -6.29
C PHE A 314 -0.06 18.66 -4.79
N MET A 315 0.73 19.46 -4.07
CA MET A 315 0.94 19.34 -2.62
C MET A 315 0.74 20.67 -1.88
N GLN A 316 -0.03 21.61 -2.45
CA GLN A 316 -0.19 22.95 -1.88
C GLN A 316 -0.86 22.91 -0.50
N GLY A 317 -0.11 23.37 0.51
CA GLY A 317 -0.54 23.37 1.90
C GLY A 317 -0.71 21.97 2.51
N ASN A 318 -0.29 20.91 1.82
CA ASN A 318 -0.31 19.55 2.33
C ASN A 318 1.09 19.19 2.85
N ILE A 319 1.26 19.33 4.16
CA ILE A 319 2.56 19.20 4.82
C ILE A 319 2.88 17.73 4.98
N ARG A 320 4.09 17.33 4.60
CA ARG A 320 4.60 15.98 4.82
C ARG A 320 5.45 15.96 6.09
N GLU A 321 5.02 15.23 7.11
CA GLU A 321 5.67 15.22 8.43
C GLU A 321 5.54 13.87 9.16
N GLY A 322 6.27 13.73 10.27
CA GLY A 322 6.17 12.56 11.15
C GLY A 322 4.88 12.54 11.97
N MET A 323 4.74 11.50 12.80
CA MET A 323 3.66 11.40 13.78
C MET A 323 4.29 11.47 15.16
N TYR A 324 3.81 12.38 16.01
CA TYR A 324 4.51 12.79 17.22
C TYR A 324 3.73 12.45 18.50
N LEU A 325 4.46 12.20 19.58
CA LEU A 325 3.91 12.10 20.92
C LEU A 325 3.53 13.48 21.46
N THR A 326 4.38 14.49 21.20
CA THR A 326 4.30 15.83 21.77
C THR A 326 3.90 16.89 20.74
N PRO A 327 3.18 17.97 21.13
CA PRO A 327 2.76 19.02 20.18
C PRO A 327 3.92 19.85 19.63
N ASP A 328 5.04 19.92 20.35
CA ASP A 328 6.23 20.65 19.90
C ASP A 328 7.21 19.78 19.09
N HIS A 329 6.80 18.55 18.76
CA HIS A 329 7.53 17.56 17.98
C HIS A 329 8.88 17.16 18.61
N LYS A 330 8.97 17.20 19.95
CA LYS A 330 10.16 16.79 20.72
C LYS A 330 9.87 15.54 21.55
N ASP A 331 9.70 14.44 20.85
CA ASP A 331 9.39 13.16 21.48
C ASP A 331 10.56 12.65 22.35
N PRO A 332 10.29 12.02 23.50
CA PRO A 332 11.31 11.39 24.32
C PRO A 332 12.12 10.35 23.53
N LYS A 333 13.43 10.31 23.75
CA LYS A 333 14.30 9.36 23.05
C LYS A 333 13.88 7.92 23.36
N GLY A 334 13.61 7.16 22.30
CA GLY A 334 13.25 5.74 22.40
C GLY A 334 11.77 5.49 22.66
N GLU A 335 10.94 6.53 22.70
CA GLU A 335 9.49 6.39 22.76
C GLU A 335 8.87 6.80 21.42
N THR A 336 7.84 6.06 21.00
CA THR A 336 7.12 6.37 19.77
C THR A 336 5.62 6.32 20.00
N ILE A 337 4.86 6.94 19.09
CA ILE A 337 3.39 6.83 19.07
C ILE A 337 2.89 5.39 18.77
N ARG A 338 3.79 4.44 18.49
CA ARG A 338 3.49 3.12 17.93
C ARG A 338 3.78 2.01 18.93
N GLY A 339 2.77 1.19 19.19
CA GLY A 339 2.85 -0.04 19.96
C GLY A 339 2.65 -1.28 19.10
N MET A 340 3.24 -2.39 19.53
CA MET A 340 3.11 -3.72 18.90
C MET A 340 2.68 -4.73 19.95
N THR A 341 1.69 -5.56 19.61
CA THR A 341 1.29 -6.66 20.51
C THR A 341 2.33 -7.78 20.47
N THR A 342 2.53 -8.46 21.60
CA THR A 342 3.49 -9.58 21.72
C THR A 342 2.81 -10.95 21.70
N ALA A 343 1.48 -10.97 21.69
CA ALA A 343 0.67 -12.19 21.75
C ALA A 343 1.02 -13.12 20.58
N GLY A 344 1.41 -14.36 20.90
CA GLY A 344 1.76 -15.38 19.90
C GLY A 344 3.09 -15.16 19.16
N GLN A 345 3.80 -14.06 19.41
CA GLN A 345 5.01 -13.71 18.66
C GLN A 345 6.31 -14.30 19.21
N PHE A 346 6.28 -14.77 20.46
CA PHE A 346 7.44 -15.28 21.21
C PHE A 346 7.14 -16.66 21.81
N GLU A 347 6.81 -17.63 20.96
CA GLU A 347 6.43 -18.98 21.40
C GLU A 347 7.56 -19.68 22.17
N GLY A 348 7.20 -20.32 23.29
CA GLY A 348 8.14 -21.12 24.09
C GLY A 348 9.04 -20.32 25.02
N VAL A 349 9.02 -18.99 24.99
CA VAL A 349 9.78 -18.12 25.90
C VAL A 349 8.85 -17.22 26.72
N PRO A 350 9.22 -16.83 27.95
CA PRO A 350 8.39 -15.94 28.75
C PRO A 350 8.39 -14.52 28.18
N MET A 351 7.20 -13.98 27.93
CA MET A 351 6.92 -12.57 27.67
C MET A 351 5.86 -12.08 28.66
N THR A 352 6.14 -10.98 29.36
CA THR A 352 5.29 -10.47 30.44
C THR A 352 4.41 -9.29 30.01
N GLU A 353 4.85 -8.52 29.01
CA GLU A 353 4.11 -7.35 28.52
C GLU A 353 3.36 -7.68 27.23
N PRO A 354 2.02 -7.57 27.19
CA PRO A 354 1.21 -7.92 26.02
C PRO A 354 1.28 -6.86 24.89
N LEU A 355 1.80 -5.68 25.20
CA LEU A 355 1.89 -4.52 24.31
C LEU A 355 3.14 -3.70 24.69
N ILE A 356 4.06 -3.53 23.74
CA ILE A 356 5.35 -2.85 23.94
C ILE A 356 5.59 -1.80 22.85
N ASP A 357 6.58 -0.92 23.03
CA ASP A 357 6.95 0.06 22.01
C ASP A 357 7.45 -0.66 20.75
N TYR A 358 7.16 -0.08 19.58
CA TYR A 358 7.61 -0.60 18.29
C TYR A 358 9.14 -0.86 18.24
N THR A 359 9.94 0.02 18.85
CA THR A 359 11.39 -0.10 18.88
C THR A 359 11.81 -1.33 19.68
N ASP A 360 11.22 -1.53 20.86
CA ASP A 360 11.48 -2.69 21.71
C ASP A 360 11.05 -3.99 21.03
N TYR A 361 9.87 -3.99 20.41
CA TYR A 361 9.40 -5.14 19.62
C TYR A 361 10.38 -5.50 18.52
N THR A 362 10.85 -4.51 17.76
CA THR A 362 11.78 -4.71 16.65
C THR A 362 13.05 -5.43 17.11
N LEU A 363 13.64 -4.97 18.22
CA LEU A 363 14.86 -5.54 18.79
C LEU A 363 14.60 -6.95 19.34
N LEU A 364 13.58 -7.10 20.18
CA LEU A 364 13.26 -8.37 20.83
C LEU A 364 12.91 -9.45 19.81
N LYS A 365 12.09 -9.12 18.81
CA LYS A 365 11.68 -10.07 17.77
C LYS A 365 12.85 -10.47 16.86
N GLY A 366 13.69 -9.52 16.47
CA GLY A 366 14.92 -9.81 15.72
C GLY A 366 15.84 -10.75 16.50
N TYR A 367 16.11 -10.44 17.76
CA TYR A 367 16.93 -11.28 18.64
C TYR A 367 16.31 -12.66 18.86
N TYR A 368 14.99 -12.73 19.08
CA TYR A 368 14.25 -13.98 19.22
C TYR A 368 14.47 -14.88 18.00
N GLU A 369 14.18 -14.39 16.79
CA GLU A 369 14.25 -15.18 15.55
C GLU A 369 15.70 -15.61 15.22
N ALA A 370 16.68 -14.74 15.46
CA ALA A 370 18.08 -15.04 15.16
C ALA A 370 18.71 -16.09 16.10
N ASN A 371 18.20 -16.24 17.32
CA ASN A 371 18.79 -17.11 18.35
C ASN A 371 18.00 -18.39 18.62
N GLN A 372 16.93 -18.66 17.86
CA GLN A 372 16.18 -19.90 18.00
C GLN A 372 16.94 -21.13 17.47
N PRO A 373 16.75 -22.32 18.06
CA PRO A 373 16.02 -22.58 19.31
C PRO A 373 16.86 -22.26 20.56
N PHE A 374 16.21 -21.80 21.64
CA PHE A 374 16.86 -21.51 22.91
C PHE A 374 17.08 -22.77 23.77
N ALA A 375 18.29 -22.95 24.30
CA ALA A 375 18.62 -24.07 25.19
C ALA A 375 17.96 -23.95 26.57
N GLU A 376 17.89 -22.74 27.14
CA GLU A 376 17.17 -22.42 28.38
C GLU A 376 16.13 -21.33 28.09
N PRO A 377 14.91 -21.67 27.62
CA PRO A 377 13.92 -20.68 27.20
C PRO A 377 13.53 -19.65 28.25
N ALA A 378 13.59 -20.01 29.54
CA ALA A 378 13.34 -19.10 30.66
C ALA A 378 14.37 -17.95 30.78
N LYS A 379 15.53 -18.10 30.14
CA LYS A 379 16.64 -17.15 30.13
C LYS A 379 17.02 -16.73 28.71
N TRP A 380 16.07 -16.74 27.78
CA TRP A 380 16.34 -16.42 26.38
C TRP A 380 16.98 -15.03 26.20
N LEU A 381 16.70 -14.08 27.09
CA LEU A 381 17.30 -12.74 27.11
C LEU A 381 18.71 -12.67 27.74
N ASP A 382 19.29 -13.77 28.21
CA ASP A 382 20.67 -13.76 28.70
C ASP A 382 21.60 -13.36 27.54
N GLY A 383 22.32 -12.24 27.70
CA GLY A 383 23.18 -11.68 26.66
C GLY A 383 22.50 -10.70 25.70
N PHE A 384 21.21 -10.42 25.88
CA PHE A 384 20.54 -9.34 25.15
C PHE A 384 21.11 -7.97 25.58
N ASP A 385 21.70 -7.26 24.63
CA ASP A 385 22.07 -5.85 24.77
C ASP A 385 21.48 -5.07 23.60
N ALA A 386 20.62 -4.08 23.92
CA ALA A 386 19.87 -3.35 22.92
C ALA A 386 20.76 -2.48 22.01
N ASP A 387 21.90 -1.98 22.51
CA ASP A 387 22.77 -1.11 21.73
C ASP A 387 23.74 -1.93 20.86
N GLU A 388 24.22 -3.07 21.36
CA GLU A 388 24.98 -4.03 20.54
C GLU A 388 24.10 -4.57 19.40
N LEU A 389 22.84 -4.93 19.70
CA LEU A 389 21.91 -5.45 18.70
C LEU A 389 21.60 -4.44 17.59
N LYS A 390 21.45 -3.14 17.93
CA LYS A 390 21.25 -2.09 16.92
C LYS A 390 22.44 -1.99 15.96
N ILE A 391 23.66 -2.16 16.47
CA ILE A 391 24.87 -2.14 15.64
C ILE A 391 24.89 -3.38 14.73
N GLU A 392 24.55 -4.55 15.25
CA GLU A 392 24.47 -5.76 14.44
C GLU A 392 23.37 -5.68 13.37
N MET A 393 22.17 -5.21 13.74
CA MET A 393 21.07 -4.96 12.81
C MET A 393 21.49 -3.99 11.70
N LEU A 394 22.24 -2.94 12.03
CA LEU A 394 22.78 -2.02 11.03
C LEU A 394 23.67 -2.74 10.01
N LEU A 395 24.55 -3.65 10.46
CA LEU A 395 25.35 -4.48 9.55
C LEU A 395 24.46 -5.39 8.69
N LYS A 396 23.45 -6.02 9.29
CA LYS A 396 22.48 -6.86 8.56
C LYS A 396 21.67 -6.07 7.54
N ILE A 397 21.34 -4.81 7.80
CA ILE A 397 20.71 -3.92 6.81
C ILE A 397 21.64 -3.67 5.63
N MET A 398 22.95 -3.44 5.87
CA MET A 398 23.91 -3.27 4.77
C MET A 398 24.07 -4.55 3.93
N GLU A 399 24.07 -5.73 4.56
CA GLU A 399 24.09 -7.02 3.87
C GLU A 399 22.81 -7.21 3.04
N TYR A 400 21.64 -6.90 3.60
CA TYR A 400 20.37 -6.89 2.90
C TYR A 400 20.39 -5.96 1.67
N ASP A 401 20.90 -4.73 1.83
CA ASP A 401 20.99 -3.74 0.76
C ASP A 401 21.92 -4.20 -0.38
N ALA A 402 23.01 -4.91 -0.06
CA ALA A 402 23.90 -5.51 -1.06
C ALA A 402 23.18 -6.62 -1.84
N LEU A 403 22.44 -7.50 -1.16
CA LEU A 403 21.63 -8.53 -1.81
C LEU A 403 20.49 -7.93 -2.65
N LEU A 404 19.90 -6.82 -2.19
CA LEU A 404 18.90 -6.08 -2.95
C LEU A 404 19.47 -5.51 -4.23
N ALA A 405 20.64 -4.88 -4.18
CA ALA A 405 21.32 -4.41 -5.37
C ALA A 405 21.66 -5.56 -6.34
N LEU A 406 22.08 -6.72 -5.81
CA LEU A 406 22.42 -7.91 -6.60
C LEU A 406 21.20 -8.52 -7.31
N TYR A 407 20.11 -8.77 -6.58
CA TYR A 407 18.95 -9.48 -7.11
C TYR A 407 17.98 -8.60 -7.89
N ARG A 408 17.66 -7.41 -7.37
CA ARG A 408 16.67 -6.51 -7.99
C ARG A 408 17.29 -5.67 -9.11
N GLY A 409 18.58 -5.40 -9.03
CA GLY A 409 19.25 -4.43 -9.90
C GLY A 409 18.78 -3.00 -9.64
N LEU A 410 19.13 -2.09 -10.55
CA LEU A 410 18.89 -0.65 -10.40
C LEU A 410 17.57 -0.16 -11.02
N THR A 411 16.90 -0.99 -11.82
CA THR A 411 15.62 -0.62 -12.44
C THR A 411 14.52 -0.65 -11.39
N LEU A 412 13.84 0.49 -11.21
CA LEU A 412 12.67 0.62 -10.33
C LEU A 412 11.38 0.51 -11.17
N PRO A 413 10.29 -0.05 -10.63
CA PRO A 413 10.17 -0.67 -9.31
C PRO A 413 10.59 -2.15 -9.31
N MET A 414 10.74 -2.77 -10.48
CA MET A 414 11.05 -4.19 -10.64
C MET A 414 12.11 -4.42 -11.73
N PRO A 415 12.84 -5.55 -11.70
CA PRO A 415 13.76 -5.91 -12.77
C PRO A 415 12.98 -6.26 -14.06
N LEU A 416 13.54 -5.87 -15.21
CA LEU A 416 12.94 -6.20 -16.52
C LEU A 416 13.13 -7.67 -16.92
N THR A 417 13.92 -8.43 -16.18
CA THR A 417 14.15 -9.86 -16.39
C THR A 417 14.01 -10.60 -15.06
N ALA A 418 13.54 -11.85 -15.11
CA ALA A 418 13.35 -12.67 -13.93
C ALA A 418 14.64 -12.82 -13.09
N PRO A 419 14.66 -12.42 -11.80
CA PRO A 419 15.79 -12.63 -10.92
C PRO A 419 15.74 -14.07 -10.42
N ALA A 420 16.11 -15.03 -11.28
CA ALA A 420 15.86 -16.47 -11.07
C ALA A 420 16.31 -17.00 -9.70
N GLU A 421 17.45 -16.51 -9.18
CA GLU A 421 17.98 -16.87 -7.85
C GLU A 421 17.06 -16.41 -6.71
N LEU A 422 16.55 -15.18 -6.76
CA LEU A 422 15.60 -14.66 -5.77
C LEU A 422 14.27 -15.43 -5.75
N LEU A 423 13.87 -16.00 -6.88
CA LEU A 423 12.61 -16.74 -6.99
C LEU A 423 12.69 -18.17 -6.43
N GLN A 424 13.88 -18.62 -6.00
CA GLN A 424 14.06 -19.95 -5.42
C GLN A 424 13.68 -20.01 -3.94
N TYR A 425 13.64 -18.88 -3.23
CA TYR A 425 13.20 -18.86 -1.83
C TYR A 425 11.72 -19.16 -1.72
N ASP A 426 11.33 -19.88 -0.66
CA ASP A 426 9.94 -20.27 -0.44
C ASP A 426 9.12 -19.17 0.24
N SER A 427 9.78 -18.19 0.86
CA SER A 427 9.13 -17.01 1.44
C SER A 427 10.17 -15.92 1.70
N PHE A 428 9.71 -14.73 2.10
CA PHE A 428 10.61 -13.67 2.52
C PHE A 428 11.34 -14.06 3.82
N TYR A 429 10.67 -14.75 4.75
CA TYR A 429 11.31 -15.30 5.95
C TYR A 429 12.39 -16.33 5.60
N ASP A 430 12.13 -17.23 4.65
CA ASP A 430 13.11 -18.22 4.19
C ASP A 430 14.34 -17.55 3.55
N PHE A 431 14.13 -16.49 2.75
CA PHE A 431 15.22 -15.63 2.27
C PHE A 431 16.05 -15.05 3.42
N LEU A 432 15.40 -14.48 4.45
CA LEU A 432 16.12 -13.92 5.59
C LEU A 432 16.93 -14.98 6.32
N LYS A 433 16.34 -16.16 6.54
CA LYS A 433 17.00 -17.29 7.21
C LYS A 433 18.22 -17.80 6.45
N GLN A 434 18.08 -18.03 5.16
CA GLN A 434 19.17 -18.59 4.34
C GLN A 434 20.33 -17.60 4.11
N ASN A 435 20.09 -16.30 4.31
CA ASN A 435 21.11 -15.25 4.17
C ASN A 435 21.58 -14.68 5.52
N ASP A 436 21.25 -15.31 6.65
CA ASP A 436 21.65 -14.85 8.00
C ASP A 436 21.17 -13.42 8.32
N LEU A 437 19.90 -13.13 8.00
CA LEU A 437 19.24 -11.83 8.17
C LEU A 437 18.03 -11.89 9.11
N LEU A 438 17.82 -12.99 9.87
CA LEU A 438 16.67 -13.13 10.78
C LEU A 438 16.61 -12.03 11.86
N LEU A 439 17.74 -11.40 12.15
CA LEU A 439 17.80 -10.26 13.04
C LEU A 439 16.93 -9.07 12.57
N LEU A 440 16.62 -8.99 11.28
CA LEU A 440 15.76 -7.95 10.70
C LEU A 440 14.27 -8.25 10.81
N THR A 441 13.87 -9.44 11.30
CA THR A 441 12.48 -9.90 11.25
C THR A 441 11.51 -8.92 11.94
N GLY A 442 11.83 -8.44 13.15
CA GLY A 442 10.96 -7.50 13.87
C GLY A 442 10.74 -6.18 13.11
N MET A 443 11.78 -5.66 12.47
CA MET A 443 11.69 -4.45 11.64
C MET A 443 10.80 -4.70 10.41
N LEU A 444 10.96 -5.86 9.76
CA LEU A 444 10.25 -6.21 8.54
C LEU A 444 8.79 -6.58 8.80
N GLU A 445 8.45 -7.18 9.95
CA GLU A 445 7.06 -7.39 10.35
C GLU A 445 6.32 -6.06 10.44
N TYR A 446 6.95 -5.04 11.02
CA TYR A 446 6.37 -3.70 11.07
C TYR A 446 6.35 -3.00 9.70
N ALA A 447 7.48 -2.99 9.00
CA ALA A 447 7.63 -2.22 7.77
C ALA A 447 6.84 -2.82 6.60
N TYR A 448 6.56 -4.13 6.64
CA TYR A 448 5.94 -4.89 5.56
C TYR A 448 4.61 -5.52 5.99
N SER A 449 4.63 -6.47 6.93
CA SER A 449 3.47 -7.33 7.19
C SER A 449 2.28 -6.56 7.75
N VAL A 450 2.47 -5.82 8.84
CA VAL A 450 1.36 -5.08 9.50
C VAL A 450 0.83 -3.91 8.65
N GLN A 451 1.48 -3.59 7.54
CA GLN A 451 0.97 -2.66 6.53
C GLN A 451 -0.03 -3.32 5.57
N GLY A 452 -0.30 -4.61 5.72
CA GLY A 452 -1.31 -5.35 4.95
C GLY A 452 -0.75 -6.17 3.79
N TYR A 453 0.57 -6.23 3.60
CA TYR A 453 1.21 -6.97 2.49
C TYR A 453 1.45 -8.46 2.78
N GLY A 454 0.95 -8.93 3.91
CA GLY A 454 0.93 -10.34 4.31
C GLY A 454 2.15 -10.78 5.13
N PRO A 455 2.09 -11.99 5.70
CA PRO A 455 3.09 -12.48 6.64
C PRO A 455 4.42 -12.83 5.98
N LEU A 456 5.55 -12.54 6.64
CA LEU A 456 6.89 -12.84 6.11
C LEU A 456 7.09 -14.31 5.75
N LYS A 457 6.48 -15.23 6.50
CA LYS A 457 6.55 -16.69 6.29
C LYS A 457 5.71 -17.19 5.11
N GLN A 458 4.82 -16.35 4.57
CA GLN A 458 3.91 -16.73 3.48
C GLN A 458 4.23 -15.97 2.19
N ILE A 459 4.66 -14.72 2.31
CA ILE A 459 4.85 -13.84 1.15
C ILE A 459 6.15 -14.16 0.40
N PRO A 460 6.18 -14.12 -0.94
CA PRO A 460 7.42 -14.28 -1.69
C PRO A 460 8.46 -13.18 -1.38
N ALA A 461 9.72 -13.57 -1.30
CA ALA A 461 10.85 -12.64 -1.07
C ALA A 461 10.90 -11.51 -2.12
N TYR A 462 10.50 -11.81 -3.36
CA TYR A 462 10.39 -10.85 -4.46
C TYR A 462 9.64 -9.57 -4.07
N TYR A 463 8.47 -9.70 -3.46
CA TYR A 463 7.66 -8.54 -3.08
C TYR A 463 8.25 -7.79 -1.88
N GLY A 464 8.81 -8.52 -0.92
CA GLY A 464 9.58 -7.95 0.19
C GLY A 464 10.65 -6.99 -0.30
N MET A 465 11.42 -7.40 -1.31
CA MET A 465 12.53 -6.61 -1.88
C MET A 465 12.10 -5.49 -2.83
N ILE A 466 10.86 -5.50 -3.35
CA ILE A 466 10.33 -4.35 -4.09
C ILE A 466 9.92 -3.24 -3.12
N TRP A 467 9.30 -3.61 -2.00
CA TRP A 467 8.82 -2.66 -1.00
C TRP A 467 9.95 -2.09 -0.14
N ILE A 468 10.74 -2.96 0.46
CA ILE A 468 11.85 -2.58 1.35
C ILE A 468 13.03 -2.19 0.47
N SER A 469 13.13 -0.90 0.19
CA SER A 469 14.09 -0.35 -0.76
C SER A 469 15.28 0.31 -0.08
N LEU A 470 16.39 0.44 -0.83
CA LEU A 470 17.61 1.11 -0.34
C LEU A 470 17.36 2.52 0.25
N PRO A 471 16.53 3.41 -0.35
CA PRO A 471 16.23 4.68 0.29
C PRO A 471 15.50 4.56 1.64
N LEU A 472 14.65 3.55 1.81
CA LEU A 472 13.96 3.31 3.07
C LEU A 472 14.97 2.86 4.15
N THR A 473 15.80 1.85 3.85
CA THR A 473 16.78 1.29 4.78
C THR A 473 17.84 2.32 5.16
N LEU A 474 18.42 3.03 4.19
CA LEU A 474 19.35 4.14 4.46
C LEU A 474 18.68 5.27 5.25
N GLY A 475 17.42 5.57 4.95
CA GLY A 475 16.64 6.57 5.68
C GLY A 475 16.39 6.20 7.14
N MET A 476 16.28 4.90 7.47
CA MET A 476 16.19 4.47 8.86
C MET A 476 17.51 4.63 9.63
N ILE A 477 18.65 4.61 8.94
CA ILE A 477 19.99 4.65 9.56
C ILE A 477 20.56 6.07 9.65
N PHE A 478 20.45 6.84 8.56
CA PHE A 478 21.23 8.06 8.34
C PHE A 478 20.41 9.35 8.29
N SER A 479 19.09 9.27 8.42
CA SER A 479 18.21 10.44 8.31
C SER A 479 17.84 11.01 9.69
N ASP A 480 17.98 12.33 9.84
CA ASP A 480 17.41 13.07 10.97
C ASP A 480 15.89 13.28 10.85
N LYS A 481 15.31 12.94 9.68
CA LYS A 481 13.86 13.00 9.43
C LYS A 481 13.18 11.68 9.75
N PRO A 482 11.91 11.69 10.19
CA PRO A 482 11.12 10.47 10.37
C PRO A 482 11.10 9.60 9.11
N ALA A 483 11.42 8.31 9.26
CA ALA A 483 11.39 7.33 8.16
C ALA A 483 9.95 6.96 7.72
N VAL A 484 8.95 7.25 8.56
CA VAL A 484 7.53 7.13 8.26
C VAL A 484 6.90 8.49 8.43
N THR A 485 6.26 8.97 7.38
CA THR A 485 5.62 10.30 7.32
C THR A 485 4.19 10.18 6.80
N VAL A 486 3.38 11.19 7.10
CA VAL A 486 1.99 11.33 6.68
C VAL A 486 1.79 12.69 6.02
N LEU A 487 0.61 12.91 5.44
CA LEU A 487 0.20 14.14 4.78
C LEU A 487 -0.86 14.85 5.64
N SER A 488 -0.63 16.13 5.96
CA SER A 488 -1.47 16.89 6.89
C SER A 488 -2.91 17.12 6.39
N LYS A 489 -3.15 17.04 5.07
CA LYS A 489 -4.49 17.04 4.46
C LYS A 489 -4.91 15.65 3.94
N GLY A 490 -4.11 14.63 4.21
CA GLY A 490 -4.25 13.29 3.68
C GLY A 490 -3.89 13.13 2.20
N TRP A 491 -3.93 11.89 1.72
CA TRP A 491 -3.53 11.52 0.37
C TRP A 491 -4.53 11.93 -0.70
N LEU A 492 -5.84 11.90 -0.42
CA LEU A 492 -6.87 12.27 -1.39
C LEU A 492 -6.73 13.73 -1.85
N ASP A 493 -6.17 14.59 -1.01
CA ASP A 493 -5.90 16.00 -1.34
C ASP A 493 -4.91 16.14 -2.52
N ILE A 494 -3.90 15.26 -2.65
CA ILE A 494 -3.02 15.25 -3.83
C ILE A 494 -3.82 15.00 -5.11
N TRP A 495 -4.70 14.00 -5.08
CA TRP A 495 -5.54 13.65 -6.22
C TRP A 495 -6.55 14.74 -6.53
N THR A 496 -7.07 15.40 -5.51
CA THR A 496 -7.98 16.54 -5.64
C THR A 496 -7.30 17.74 -6.30
N GLN A 497 -6.03 18.00 -6.00
CA GLN A 497 -5.24 19.04 -6.66
C GLN A 497 -4.84 18.66 -8.10
N MET A 498 -4.60 17.37 -8.36
CA MET A 498 -4.25 16.87 -9.70
C MET A 498 -5.45 16.80 -10.65
N ALA A 499 -6.63 16.41 -10.17
CA ALA A 499 -7.81 16.14 -10.99
C ALA A 499 -8.22 17.29 -11.94
N PRO A 500 -8.20 18.58 -11.55
CA PRO A 500 -8.51 19.69 -12.46
C PRO A 500 -7.56 19.80 -13.67
N THR A 501 -6.38 19.19 -13.59
CA THR A 501 -5.43 19.13 -14.70
C THR A 501 -5.69 17.97 -15.65
N LEU A 502 -6.66 17.10 -15.37
CA LEU A 502 -6.96 15.89 -16.12
C LEU A 502 -8.38 15.95 -16.70
N ASN A 503 -8.65 15.16 -17.73
CA ASN A 503 -9.99 14.98 -18.28
C ASN A 503 -10.57 13.67 -17.71
N ILE A 504 -11.35 13.77 -16.63
CA ILE A 504 -11.91 12.61 -15.92
C ILE A 504 -13.43 12.59 -16.10
N THR A 505 -13.94 11.49 -16.63
CA THR A 505 -15.37 11.19 -16.73
C THR A 505 -15.73 10.15 -15.66
N LEU A 506 -16.42 10.60 -14.61
CA LEU A 506 -16.96 9.75 -13.53
C LEU A 506 -18.24 9.03 -14.00
N ASN A 507 -18.67 8.02 -13.25
CA ASN A 507 -19.83 7.17 -13.55
C ASN A 507 -19.82 6.58 -14.98
N ALA A 508 -18.65 6.41 -15.56
CA ALA A 508 -18.43 5.90 -16.91
C ALA A 508 -18.27 4.38 -16.88
N LYS A 509 -19.40 3.67 -16.94
CA LYS A 509 -19.40 2.21 -16.98
C LYS A 509 -19.12 1.71 -18.40
N VAL A 510 -17.99 1.03 -18.56
CA VAL A 510 -17.63 0.31 -19.79
C VAL A 510 -18.30 -1.07 -19.79
N SER A 511 -19.02 -1.41 -20.86
CA SER A 511 -19.72 -2.70 -20.99
C SER A 511 -19.20 -3.59 -22.12
N ALA A 512 -18.41 -3.05 -23.05
CA ALA A 512 -17.68 -3.81 -24.05
C ALA A 512 -16.40 -3.05 -24.46
N ILE A 513 -15.32 -3.79 -24.71
CA ILE A 513 -14.06 -3.29 -25.28
C ILE A 513 -13.65 -4.25 -26.39
N ASP A 514 -13.61 -3.73 -27.62
CA ASP A 514 -13.20 -4.45 -28.81
C ASP A 514 -11.86 -3.88 -29.28
N ARG A 515 -10.79 -4.66 -29.15
CA ARG A 515 -9.42 -4.29 -29.54
C ARG A 515 -8.99 -4.98 -30.83
N VAL A 516 -9.67 -6.08 -31.17
CA VAL A 516 -9.42 -6.86 -32.38
C VAL A 516 -10.59 -6.71 -33.35
N THR A 517 -10.33 -6.12 -34.51
CA THR A 517 -11.05 -6.44 -35.76
C THR A 517 -10.06 -6.89 -36.81
#